data_AF-A0A6N8ZCI3-F1
#
_entry.id   AF-A0A6N8ZCI3-F1
#
_cell.length_a   1.000
_cell.length_b   1.000
_cell.length_c   1.000
_cell.angle_alpha   90.00
_cell.angle_beta   90.00
_cell.angle_gamma   90.00
#
_symmetry.space_group_name_H-M   'P 1'
#
loop_
_entity.id
_entity.type
_entity.pdbx_description
1 polymer ?
#
loop_
_entity_poly.entity_id
_entity_poly.type
_entity_poly.pdbx_seq_one_letter_code
_entity_poly.pdbx_strand_id
1 'polypeptide(L)'
;MTTHAIKADRRALDVARKIHSMAESEQTILFGSRARGDHRPDSDVDVLIIKDPQPTEDWLEDLRDRARTLQMSELPEASGIDVICMTAREFDTRRHLRNNLANSIAKQGSPIMPQTPEQADPPEESIDWDDVDGKLNDAVDAANALTSLAEAGILDSFPDKQFGRIAQNALENAYKAVLGAHGFEYPTSGGNGHNLRIITERIRQHEIIPDDAPMPGEEHRYLTEFGGAALYSHEHLPLDKAAIARDVPQAVAALRELVERARPSE
;
A
#
# COMPACT_ATOMS: atom_id res chain seq x y z
N MET A 1 -1.82 -31.69 2.60
CA MET A 1 -1.03 -31.24 1.43
C MET A 1 0.05 -30.32 1.97
N THR A 2 1.30 -30.78 1.97
CA THR A 2 2.48 -30.07 2.50
C THR A 2 3.14 -29.32 1.35
N THR A 3 3.22 -27.98 1.41
CA THR A 3 4.04 -27.22 0.46
C THR A 3 4.59 -25.94 1.10
N HIS A 4 5.87 -26.04 1.48
CA HIS A 4 6.93 -25.04 1.57
C HIS A 4 6.71 -23.80 2.45
N ALA A 5 7.39 -23.81 3.61
CA ALA A 5 7.91 -22.59 4.20
C ALA A 5 8.88 -21.97 3.18
N ILE A 6 8.38 -21.03 2.38
CA ILE A 6 9.24 -20.29 1.46
C ILE A 6 10.04 -19.32 2.31
N LYS A 7 11.33 -19.63 2.41
CA LYS A 7 12.33 -18.81 3.09
C LYS A 7 12.58 -17.56 2.25
N ALA A 8 12.85 -16.42 2.90
CA ALA A 8 13.29 -15.19 2.27
C ALA A 8 14.37 -15.43 1.19
N ASP A 9 14.31 -14.67 0.11
CA ASP A 9 15.26 -14.74 -1.00
C ASP A 9 16.69 -14.51 -0.49
N ARG A 10 17.53 -15.54 -0.65
CA ARG A 10 18.91 -15.52 -0.17
C ARG A 10 19.76 -14.47 -0.88
N ARG A 11 19.54 -14.22 -2.17
CA ARG A 11 20.32 -13.21 -2.91
C ARG A 11 19.91 -11.81 -2.49
N ALA A 12 18.62 -11.57 -2.29
CA ALA A 12 18.13 -10.31 -1.73
C ALA A 12 18.66 -10.07 -0.31
N LEU A 13 18.72 -11.10 0.54
CA LEU A 13 19.35 -11.02 1.86
C LEU A 13 20.84 -10.68 1.78
N ASP A 14 21.55 -11.21 0.78
CA ASP A 14 22.97 -10.91 0.58
C ASP A 14 23.19 -9.47 0.07
N VAL A 15 22.29 -8.95 -0.78
CA VAL A 15 22.27 -7.53 -1.16
C VAL A 15 22.01 -6.66 0.07
N ALA A 16 20.98 -6.97 0.87
CA ALA A 16 20.66 -6.24 2.09
C ALA A 16 21.80 -6.30 3.14
N ARG A 17 22.54 -7.42 3.25
CA ARG A 17 23.76 -7.53 4.07
C ARG A 17 24.86 -6.55 3.64
N LYS A 18 25.06 -6.41 2.33
CA LYS A 18 26.05 -5.48 1.78
C LYS A 18 25.61 -4.03 2.00
N ILE A 19 24.32 -3.74 1.84
CA ILE A 19 23.74 -2.41 2.15
C ILE A 19 23.91 -2.07 3.62
N HIS A 20 23.62 -3.00 4.53
CA HIS A 20 23.84 -2.83 5.97
C HIS A 20 25.27 -2.36 6.27
N SER A 21 26.26 -3.00 5.61
CA SER A 21 27.67 -2.67 5.77
C SER A 21 28.02 -1.31 5.14
N MET A 22 27.44 -0.98 3.98
CA MET A 22 27.66 0.30 3.29
C MET A 22 27.04 1.49 4.02
N ALA A 23 25.90 1.27 4.67
CA ALA A 23 25.13 2.27 5.40
C ALA A 23 25.63 2.48 6.83
N GLU A 24 26.44 1.54 7.36
CA GLU A 24 26.80 1.48 8.78
C GLU A 24 25.55 1.65 9.67
N SER A 25 24.48 0.95 9.31
CA SER A 25 23.18 1.05 9.98
C SER A 25 23.16 0.22 11.25
N GLU A 26 22.36 0.61 12.23
CA GLU A 26 22.16 -0.16 13.47
C GLU A 26 21.38 -1.45 13.17
N GLN A 27 20.39 -1.35 12.29
CA GLN A 27 19.63 -2.49 11.83
C GLN A 27 19.30 -2.37 10.34
N THR A 28 19.23 -3.52 9.67
CA THR A 28 18.71 -3.62 8.30
C THR A 28 17.72 -4.75 8.23
N ILE A 29 16.60 -4.52 7.54
CA ILE A 29 15.52 -5.48 7.38
C ILE A 29 15.19 -5.56 5.89
N LEU A 30 15.33 -6.75 5.30
CA LEU A 30 14.72 -7.04 4.00
C LEU A 30 13.22 -7.14 4.21
N PHE A 31 12.42 -6.43 3.42
CA PHE A 31 10.95 -6.54 3.48
C PHE A 31 10.36 -6.81 2.11
N GLY A 32 9.03 -6.70 2.00
CA GLY A 32 8.32 -6.90 0.75
C GLY A 32 8.31 -8.35 0.29
N SER A 33 8.09 -8.55 -1.02
CA SER A 33 7.83 -9.88 -1.58
C SER A 33 9.03 -10.84 -1.46
N ARG A 34 10.25 -10.31 -1.52
CA ARG A 34 11.47 -11.10 -1.39
C ARG A 34 11.72 -11.57 0.05
N ALA A 35 11.27 -10.80 1.06
CA ALA A 35 11.28 -11.26 2.45
C ALA A 35 10.23 -12.35 2.71
N ARG A 36 9.02 -12.19 2.18
CA ARG A 36 7.92 -13.15 2.33
C ARG A 36 8.11 -14.45 1.54
N GLY A 37 8.93 -14.42 0.49
CA GLY A 37 9.12 -15.55 -0.41
C GLY A 37 8.08 -15.69 -1.52
N ASP A 38 7.17 -14.73 -1.68
CA ASP A 38 6.15 -14.70 -2.75
C ASP A 38 6.58 -13.84 -3.96
N HIS A 39 7.86 -13.52 -4.06
CA HIS A 39 8.44 -12.70 -5.14
C HIS A 39 8.40 -13.39 -6.50
N ARG A 40 8.25 -12.55 -7.54
CA ARG A 40 8.55 -12.93 -8.93
C ARG A 40 10.03 -12.69 -9.23
N PRO A 41 10.59 -13.27 -10.31
CA PRO A 41 11.98 -13.03 -10.67
C PRO A 41 12.32 -11.54 -10.81
N ASP A 42 11.38 -10.76 -11.34
CA ASP A 42 11.48 -9.32 -11.61
C ASP A 42 11.07 -8.43 -10.42
N SER A 43 10.64 -8.99 -9.30
CA SER A 43 10.26 -8.22 -8.11
C SER A 43 11.42 -7.34 -7.62
N ASP A 44 11.08 -6.15 -7.11
CA ASP A 44 12.06 -5.24 -6.51
C ASP A 44 12.69 -5.85 -5.24
N VAL A 45 13.81 -5.26 -4.81
CA VAL A 45 14.44 -5.52 -3.52
C VAL A 45 14.07 -4.39 -2.58
N ASP A 46 13.31 -4.67 -1.52
CA ASP A 46 12.87 -3.65 -0.58
C ASP A 46 13.67 -3.74 0.73
N VAL A 47 14.39 -2.68 1.10
CA VAL A 47 15.28 -2.66 2.27
C VAL A 47 14.97 -1.49 3.18
N LEU A 48 14.69 -1.79 4.46
CA LEU A 48 14.64 -0.80 5.51
C LEU A 48 16.00 -0.76 6.21
N ILE A 49 16.56 0.44 6.35
CA ILE A 49 17.66 0.71 7.25
C ILE A 49 17.15 1.51 8.46
N ILE A 50 17.60 1.13 9.65
CA ILE A 50 17.40 1.87 10.88
C ILE A 50 18.74 2.51 11.24
N LYS A 51 18.77 3.84 11.34
CA LYS A 51 20.00 4.59 11.59
C LYS A 51 19.71 5.86 12.39
N ASP A 52 20.43 6.03 13.50
CA ASP A 52 20.45 7.27 14.26
C ASP A 52 21.85 7.92 14.25
N PRO A 53 21.93 9.26 14.17
CA PRO A 53 20.84 10.18 13.85
C PRO A 53 20.35 10.00 12.40
N GLN A 54 19.15 10.52 12.09
CA GLN A 54 18.61 10.51 10.73
C GLN A 54 19.64 11.13 9.75
N PRO A 55 20.02 10.41 8.68
CA PRO A 55 20.95 10.94 7.69
C PRO A 55 20.31 12.08 6.88
N THR A 56 21.17 12.88 6.23
CA THR A 56 20.72 13.88 5.25
C THR A 56 20.17 13.20 4.00
N GLU A 57 19.33 13.92 3.23
CA GLU A 57 18.80 13.37 1.97
C GLU A 57 19.92 13.07 0.97
N ASP A 58 20.92 13.96 0.82
CA ASP A 58 22.10 13.72 -0.04
C ASP A 58 22.83 12.40 0.29
N TRP A 59 22.93 12.06 1.58
CA TRP A 59 23.55 10.81 2.01
C TRP A 59 22.68 9.60 1.63
N LEU A 60 21.35 9.73 1.80
CA LEU A 60 20.41 8.69 1.45
C LEU A 60 20.34 8.47 -0.07
N GLU A 61 20.46 9.53 -0.86
CA GLU A 61 20.58 9.46 -2.31
C GLU A 61 21.87 8.75 -2.76
N ASP A 62 23.04 9.10 -2.20
CA ASP A 62 24.29 8.36 -2.47
C ASP A 62 24.17 6.87 -2.13
N LEU A 63 23.58 6.56 -0.97
CA LEU A 63 23.36 5.17 -0.59
C LEU A 63 22.44 4.44 -1.58
N ARG A 64 21.35 5.07 -2.01
CA ARG A 64 20.42 4.51 -3.01
C ARG A 64 21.11 4.27 -4.35
N ASP A 65 21.95 5.19 -4.82
CA ASP A 65 22.71 5.04 -6.07
C ASP A 65 23.68 3.85 -6.01
N ARG A 66 24.40 3.73 -4.89
CA ARG A 66 25.31 2.60 -4.65
C ARG A 66 24.55 1.28 -4.47
N ALA A 67 23.39 1.30 -3.81
CA ALA A 67 22.52 0.15 -3.66
C ALA A 67 21.97 -0.34 -5.02
N ARG A 68 21.57 0.57 -5.92
CA ARG A 68 21.16 0.22 -7.29
C ARG A 68 22.29 -0.43 -8.08
N THR A 69 23.49 0.15 -8.02
CA THR A 69 24.68 -0.43 -8.65
C THR A 69 24.95 -1.85 -8.14
N LEU A 70 24.85 -2.03 -6.82
CA LEU A 70 25.01 -3.33 -6.18
C LEU A 70 23.94 -4.32 -6.65
N GLN A 71 22.66 -3.95 -6.60
CA GLN A 71 21.55 -4.80 -7.04
C GLN A 71 21.71 -5.23 -8.50
N MET A 72 22.07 -4.31 -9.40
CA MET A 72 22.31 -4.64 -10.82
C MET A 72 23.43 -5.67 -11.01
N SER A 73 24.45 -5.66 -10.15
CA SER A 73 25.55 -6.64 -10.22
C SER A 73 25.20 -8.00 -9.58
N GLU A 74 24.49 -8.00 -8.45
CA GLU A 74 24.29 -9.20 -7.62
C GLU A 74 22.95 -9.90 -7.88
N LEU A 75 21.97 -9.15 -8.40
CA LEU A 75 20.61 -9.58 -8.67
C LEU A 75 20.05 -8.87 -9.92
N PRO A 76 20.69 -9.00 -11.09
CA PRO A 76 20.33 -8.27 -12.32
C PRO A 76 18.91 -8.53 -12.82
N GLU A 77 18.29 -9.63 -12.42
CA GLU A 77 16.90 -9.92 -12.79
C GLU A 77 15.86 -9.09 -12.03
N ALA A 78 16.21 -8.50 -10.88
CA ALA A 78 15.29 -7.64 -10.14
C ALA A 78 15.11 -6.29 -10.87
N SER A 79 13.87 -5.79 -10.89
CA SER A 79 13.56 -4.52 -11.59
C SER A 79 14.18 -3.30 -10.92
N GLY A 80 14.45 -3.37 -9.63
CA GLY A 80 15.11 -2.31 -8.88
C GLY A 80 15.33 -2.64 -7.42
N ILE A 81 15.72 -1.61 -6.68
CA ILE A 81 15.90 -1.64 -5.23
C ILE A 81 15.36 -0.35 -4.62
N ASP A 82 14.55 -0.50 -3.57
CA ASP A 82 14.07 0.58 -2.75
C ASP A 82 14.75 0.54 -1.37
N VAL A 83 15.30 1.68 -0.97
CA VAL A 83 15.97 1.84 0.32
C VAL A 83 15.26 2.94 1.09
N ILE A 84 14.65 2.52 2.19
CA ILE A 84 13.94 3.38 3.14
C ILE A 84 14.79 3.50 4.39
N CYS A 85 14.89 4.72 4.92
CA CYS A 85 15.60 5.00 6.17
C CYS A 85 14.61 5.52 7.22
N MET A 86 14.70 4.99 8.43
CA MET A 86 14.00 5.49 9.61
C MET A 86 14.97 5.59 10.78
N THR A 87 14.70 6.48 11.71
CA THR A 87 15.30 6.41 13.05
C THR A 87 14.71 5.24 13.84
N ALA A 88 15.41 4.77 14.87
CA ALA A 88 14.90 3.73 15.76
C ALA A 88 13.58 4.18 16.42
N ARG A 89 13.49 5.45 16.80
CA ARG A 89 12.28 6.04 17.41
C ARG A 89 11.09 6.05 16.44
N GLU A 90 11.30 6.44 15.18
CA GLU A 90 10.21 6.43 14.18
C GLU A 90 9.71 5.01 13.91
N PHE A 91 10.63 4.06 13.73
CA PHE A 91 10.26 2.67 13.50
C PHE A 91 9.51 2.09 14.70
N ASP A 92 10.01 2.32 15.92
CA ASP A 92 9.38 1.87 17.15
C ASP A 92 8.01 2.52 17.36
N THR A 93 7.83 3.79 17.05
CA THR A 93 6.50 4.43 17.17
C THR A 93 5.51 3.85 16.14
N ARG A 94 5.96 3.65 14.89
CA ARG A 94 5.07 3.32 13.77
C ARG A 94 4.80 1.83 13.61
N ARG A 95 5.65 0.95 14.15
CA ARG A 95 5.45 -0.52 14.03
C ARG A 95 4.19 -1.02 14.75
N HIS A 96 3.58 -0.18 15.58
CA HIS A 96 2.34 -0.42 16.33
C HIS A 96 1.11 0.01 15.53
N LEU A 97 1.29 0.80 14.48
CA LEU A 97 0.20 1.38 13.70
C LEU A 97 -0.25 0.39 12.63
N ARG A 98 -1.51 -0.05 12.68
CA ARG A 98 -2.09 -0.98 11.69
C ARG A 98 -2.06 -0.35 10.30
N ASN A 99 -1.78 -1.17 9.28
CA ASN A 99 -1.60 -0.75 7.88
C ASN A 99 -0.37 0.15 7.62
N ASN A 100 0.42 0.48 8.64
CA ASN A 100 1.66 1.20 8.46
C ASN A 100 2.77 0.30 7.89
N LEU A 101 3.65 0.87 7.08
CA LEU A 101 4.80 0.16 6.52
C LEU A 101 5.69 -0.44 7.62
N ALA A 102 5.94 0.29 8.70
CA ALA A 102 6.76 -0.20 9.81
C ALA A 102 6.14 -1.44 10.49
N ASN A 103 4.81 -1.49 10.62
CA ASN A 103 4.09 -2.65 11.16
C ASN A 103 4.24 -3.87 10.24
N SER A 104 4.06 -3.68 8.93
CA SER A 104 4.28 -4.73 7.93
C SER A 104 5.71 -5.29 7.98
N ILE A 105 6.71 -4.40 8.06
CA ILE A 105 8.12 -4.78 8.18
C ILE A 105 8.40 -5.53 9.48
N ALA A 106 7.82 -5.10 10.61
CA ALA A 106 8.01 -5.80 11.88
C ALA A 106 7.43 -7.22 11.87
N LYS A 107 6.28 -7.42 11.20
CA LYS A 107 5.63 -8.74 11.10
C LYS A 107 6.30 -9.71 10.13
N GLN A 108 6.73 -9.20 8.98
CA GLN A 108 7.07 -10.03 7.81
C GLN A 108 8.50 -9.82 7.31
N GLY A 109 9.20 -8.84 7.86
CA GLY A 109 10.57 -8.52 7.49
C GLY A 109 11.55 -9.62 7.91
N SER A 110 12.62 -9.75 7.15
CA SER A 110 13.74 -10.62 7.43
C SER A 110 14.93 -9.78 7.90
N PRO A 111 15.18 -9.69 9.22
CA PRO A 111 16.27 -8.90 9.74
C PRO A 111 17.62 -9.53 9.37
N ILE A 112 18.59 -8.68 9.02
CA ILE A 112 19.93 -9.12 8.63
C ILE A 112 20.75 -9.61 9.82
N MET A 113 20.55 -8.98 10.98
CA MET A 113 21.13 -9.35 12.26
C MET A 113 20.00 -9.78 13.21
N PRO A 114 20.21 -10.78 14.08
CA PRO A 114 19.18 -11.21 15.02
C PRO A 114 18.76 -10.06 15.94
N GLN A 115 17.45 -9.86 16.10
CA GLN A 115 16.90 -8.87 17.02
C GLN A 115 17.07 -9.31 18.48
N THR A 116 17.11 -8.34 19.38
CA THR A 116 17.09 -8.58 20.82
C THR A 116 15.67 -9.02 21.22
N PRO A 117 15.46 -9.97 22.17
CA PRO A 117 14.12 -10.48 22.51
C PRO A 117 13.08 -9.40 22.88
N GLU A 118 13.51 -8.27 23.41
CA GLU A 118 12.67 -7.11 23.75
C GLU A 118 12.01 -6.45 22.52
N GLN A 119 12.54 -6.69 21.32
CA GLN A 119 12.00 -6.19 20.05
C GLN A 119 10.97 -7.13 19.41
N ALA A 120 10.77 -8.34 19.97
CA ALA A 120 10.09 -9.46 19.32
C ALA A 120 8.58 -9.57 19.58
N ASP A 121 8.05 -8.94 20.62
CA ASP A 121 6.60 -8.99 20.86
C ASP A 121 5.89 -7.99 19.92
N PRO A 122 4.98 -8.46 19.05
CA PRO A 122 4.16 -7.56 18.26
C PRO A 122 3.26 -6.82 19.25
N PRO A 123 3.36 -5.50 19.30
CA PRO A 123 2.60 -4.72 20.26
C PRO A 123 1.11 -4.76 19.94
N GLU A 124 0.29 -4.41 20.93
CA GLU A 124 -1.13 -4.12 20.69
C GLU A 124 -1.25 -3.03 19.61
N GLU A 125 -1.91 -3.39 18.51
CA GLU A 125 -1.98 -2.51 17.34
C GLU A 125 -3.03 -1.43 17.53
N SER A 126 -2.63 -0.18 17.29
CA SER A 126 -3.54 0.95 17.23
C SER A 126 -3.88 1.29 15.78
N ILE A 127 -5.03 1.96 15.60
CA ILE A 127 -5.43 2.50 14.30
C ILE A 127 -4.47 3.64 13.93
N ASP A 128 -3.97 3.61 12.70
CA ASP A 128 -3.22 4.70 12.09
C ASP A 128 -4.21 5.75 11.53
N TRP A 129 -4.69 6.67 12.36
CA TRP A 129 -5.65 7.69 11.94
C TRP A 129 -5.09 8.65 10.89
N ASP A 130 -3.76 8.86 10.88
CA ASP A 130 -3.12 9.68 9.85
C ASP A 130 -3.18 8.99 8.48
N ASP A 131 -2.97 7.67 8.41
CA ASP A 131 -3.17 6.89 7.18
C ASP A 131 -4.65 6.88 6.77
N VAL A 132 -5.57 6.63 7.70
CA VAL A 132 -7.02 6.67 7.42
C VAL A 132 -7.44 8.02 6.82
N ASP A 133 -6.96 9.12 7.40
CA ASP A 133 -7.29 10.47 6.95
C ASP A 133 -6.62 10.80 5.62
N GLY A 134 -5.37 10.36 5.41
CA GLY A 134 -4.70 10.45 4.12
C GLY A 134 -5.48 9.76 3.01
N LYS A 135 -5.91 8.51 3.25
CA LYS A 135 -6.74 7.75 2.30
C LYS A 135 -8.08 8.43 2.05
N LEU A 136 -8.74 8.92 3.10
CA LEU A 136 -10.02 9.58 2.94
C LEU A 136 -9.90 10.88 2.12
N ASN A 137 -8.85 11.67 2.36
CA ASN A 137 -8.56 12.88 1.59
C ASN A 137 -8.28 12.56 0.12
N ASP A 138 -7.42 11.57 -0.17
CA ASP A 138 -7.14 11.12 -1.54
C ASP A 138 -8.43 10.68 -2.26
N ALA A 139 -9.34 10.00 -1.55
CA ALA A 139 -10.62 9.57 -2.09
C ALA A 139 -11.53 10.76 -2.44
N VAL A 140 -11.62 11.74 -1.53
CA VAL A 140 -12.42 12.96 -1.72
C VAL A 140 -11.88 13.79 -2.88
N ASP A 141 -10.57 13.99 -2.97
CA ASP A 141 -9.94 14.74 -4.05
C ASP A 141 -10.20 14.09 -5.41
N ALA A 142 -10.10 12.77 -5.50
CA ALA A 142 -10.42 12.02 -6.71
C ALA A 142 -11.92 12.13 -7.08
N ALA A 143 -12.83 12.04 -6.11
CA ALA A 143 -14.27 12.23 -6.34
C ALA A 143 -14.61 13.66 -6.81
N ASN A 144 -13.97 14.68 -6.23
CA ASN A 144 -14.12 16.08 -6.64
C ASN A 144 -13.60 16.32 -8.05
N ALA A 145 -12.52 15.64 -8.45
CA ALA A 145 -12.04 15.68 -9.83
C ALA A 145 -13.08 15.12 -10.82
N LEU A 146 -13.75 14.00 -10.50
CA LEU A 146 -14.83 13.46 -11.36
C LEU A 146 -15.99 14.45 -11.50
N THR A 147 -16.42 15.05 -10.39
CA THR A 147 -17.47 16.08 -10.36
C THR A 147 -17.08 17.27 -11.24
N SER A 148 -15.85 17.76 -11.11
CA SER A 148 -15.34 18.88 -11.90
C SER A 148 -15.29 18.57 -13.39
N LEU A 149 -14.91 17.35 -13.79
CA LEU A 149 -14.94 16.93 -15.20
C LEU A 149 -16.37 16.91 -15.77
N ALA A 150 -17.35 16.50 -14.96
CA ALA A 150 -18.76 16.49 -15.33
C ALA A 150 -19.31 17.91 -15.48
N GLU A 151 -19.05 18.79 -14.50
CA GLU A 151 -19.48 20.19 -14.52
C GLU A 151 -18.86 20.98 -15.69
N ALA A 152 -17.61 20.67 -16.03
CA ALA A 152 -16.95 21.25 -17.19
C ALA A 152 -17.49 20.72 -18.54
N GLY A 153 -18.33 19.68 -18.53
CA GLY A 153 -18.91 19.11 -19.75
C GLY A 153 -17.90 18.41 -20.65
N ILE A 154 -16.80 17.89 -20.08
CA ILE A 154 -15.68 17.29 -20.84
C ILE A 154 -15.57 15.77 -20.67
N LEU A 155 -16.57 15.10 -20.07
CA LEU A 155 -16.53 13.65 -19.86
C LEU A 155 -16.25 12.87 -21.16
N ASP A 156 -16.95 13.20 -22.24
CA ASP A 156 -16.84 12.49 -23.51
C ASP A 156 -15.47 12.64 -24.16
N SER A 157 -14.82 13.79 -23.99
CA SER A 157 -13.49 14.08 -24.54
C SER A 157 -12.35 13.68 -23.61
N PHE A 158 -12.63 13.43 -22.32
CA PHE A 158 -11.61 13.04 -21.34
C PHE A 158 -11.16 11.58 -21.56
N PRO A 159 -9.86 11.24 -21.54
CA PRO A 159 -9.42 9.87 -21.85
C PRO A 159 -9.95 8.81 -20.87
N ASP A 160 -10.56 7.74 -21.38
CA ASP A 160 -11.18 6.66 -20.58
C ASP A 160 -10.22 6.10 -19.53
N LYS A 161 -8.98 5.81 -19.92
CA LYS A 161 -7.96 5.27 -19.02
C LYS A 161 -7.69 6.21 -17.83
N GLN A 162 -7.62 7.51 -18.10
CA GLN A 162 -7.37 8.49 -17.04
C GLN A 162 -8.60 8.65 -16.16
N PHE A 163 -9.79 8.70 -16.76
CA PHE A 163 -11.07 8.77 -16.05
C PHE A 163 -11.27 7.58 -15.12
N GLY A 164 -11.15 6.36 -15.66
CA GLY A 164 -11.30 5.12 -14.91
C GLY A 164 -10.30 5.02 -13.76
N ARG A 165 -9.06 5.49 -13.96
CA ARG A 165 -8.06 5.53 -12.88
C ARG A 165 -8.44 6.49 -11.75
N ILE A 166 -8.98 7.67 -12.08
CA ILE A 166 -9.47 8.62 -11.06
C ILE A 166 -10.60 7.97 -10.26
N ALA A 167 -11.57 7.36 -10.94
CA ALA A 167 -12.72 6.72 -10.30
C ALA A 167 -12.33 5.50 -9.46
N GLN A 168 -11.41 4.67 -9.95
CA GLN A 168 -10.87 3.53 -9.22
C GLN A 168 -10.13 3.99 -7.97
N ASN A 169 -9.25 5.00 -8.07
CA ASN A 169 -8.52 5.57 -6.93
C ASN A 169 -9.48 6.11 -5.85
N ALA A 170 -10.57 6.77 -6.27
CA ALA A 170 -11.56 7.30 -5.34
C ALA A 170 -12.17 6.20 -4.47
N LEU A 171 -12.66 5.11 -5.09
CA LEU A 171 -13.25 3.98 -4.37
C LEU A 171 -12.22 3.18 -3.58
N GLU A 172 -11.04 2.92 -4.14
CA GLU A 172 -9.98 2.16 -3.48
C GLU A 172 -9.60 2.80 -2.15
N ASN A 173 -9.30 4.10 -2.18
CA ASN A 173 -8.88 4.80 -0.99
C ASN A 173 -10.01 4.93 0.03
N ALA A 174 -11.25 5.16 -0.40
CA ALA A 174 -12.40 5.20 0.51
C ALA A 174 -12.62 3.84 1.21
N TYR A 175 -12.55 2.72 0.47
CA TYR A 175 -12.68 1.40 1.07
C TYR A 175 -11.52 1.05 2.01
N LYS A 176 -10.29 1.45 1.67
CA LYS A 176 -9.12 1.28 2.56
C LYS A 176 -9.26 2.11 3.84
N ALA A 177 -9.75 3.34 3.73
CA ALA A 177 -10.05 4.17 4.90
C ALA A 177 -11.09 3.50 5.81
N VAL A 178 -12.17 2.93 5.25
CA VAL A 178 -13.16 2.16 6.03
C VAL A 178 -12.52 0.98 6.74
N LEU A 179 -11.73 0.14 6.05
CA LEU A 179 -11.04 -0.98 6.71
C LEU A 179 -10.10 -0.48 7.81
N GLY A 180 -9.30 0.56 7.55
CA GLY A 180 -8.37 1.14 8.53
C GLY A 180 -9.07 1.68 9.77
N ALA A 181 -10.15 2.46 9.60
CA ALA A 181 -10.92 3.06 10.68
C ALA A 181 -11.60 2.02 11.59
N HIS A 182 -11.91 0.85 11.05
CA HIS A 182 -12.46 -0.28 11.82
C HIS A 182 -11.39 -1.24 12.34
N GLY A 183 -10.10 -0.90 12.18
CA GLY A 183 -9.01 -1.73 12.64
C GLY A 183 -8.85 -3.02 11.83
N PHE A 184 -9.05 -3.00 10.52
CA PHE A 184 -8.78 -4.16 9.68
C PHE A 184 -7.63 -3.90 8.73
N GLU A 185 -6.87 -4.96 8.45
CA GLU A 185 -5.82 -4.91 7.44
C GLU A 185 -6.44 -4.84 6.05
N TYR A 186 -5.92 -3.95 5.20
CA TYR A 186 -6.27 -3.93 3.79
C TYR A 186 -5.08 -4.38 2.92
N PRO A 187 -5.32 -4.89 1.70
CA PRO A 187 -4.25 -5.30 0.80
C PRO A 187 -3.34 -4.11 0.40
N THR A 188 -2.04 -4.20 0.70
CA THR A 188 -1.07 -3.10 0.49
C THR A 188 -0.08 -3.32 -0.65
N SER A 189 0.09 -4.55 -1.16
CA SER A 189 1.10 -4.86 -2.20
C SER A 189 0.64 -5.89 -3.24
N GLY A 190 1.21 -5.78 -4.44
CA GLY A 190 0.90 -6.63 -5.60
C GLY A 190 -0.42 -6.25 -6.30
N GLY A 191 -0.78 -6.95 -7.38
CA GLY A 191 -2.01 -6.70 -8.15
C GLY A 191 -3.31 -6.78 -7.34
N ASN A 192 -3.27 -7.35 -6.14
CA ASN A 192 -4.44 -7.45 -5.25
C ASN A 192 -4.68 -6.16 -4.42
N GLY A 193 -3.67 -5.29 -4.28
CA GLY A 193 -3.73 -4.03 -3.55
C GLY A 193 -4.73 -3.02 -4.11
N HIS A 194 -5.01 -3.12 -5.41
CA HIS A 194 -5.86 -2.21 -6.16
C HIS A 194 -7.21 -2.84 -6.56
N ASN A 195 -7.44 -4.08 -6.11
CA ASN A 195 -8.60 -4.84 -6.53
C ASN A 195 -9.80 -4.51 -5.65
N LEU A 196 -10.69 -3.67 -6.18
CA LEU A 196 -11.90 -3.24 -5.47
C LEU A 196 -12.73 -4.43 -4.99
N ARG A 197 -12.79 -5.53 -5.75
CA ARG A 197 -13.53 -6.74 -5.35
C ARG A 197 -12.96 -7.38 -4.09
N ILE A 198 -11.64 -7.46 -3.99
CA ILE A 198 -10.96 -8.03 -2.82
C ILE A 198 -11.19 -7.12 -1.60
N ILE A 199 -11.11 -5.81 -1.79
CA ILE A 199 -11.27 -4.85 -0.69
C ILE A 199 -12.73 -4.85 -0.20
N THR A 200 -13.72 -4.83 -1.10
CA THR A 200 -15.15 -4.89 -0.72
C THR A 200 -15.50 -6.20 -0.02
N GLU A 201 -14.95 -7.32 -0.48
CA GLU A 201 -15.14 -8.62 0.15
C GLU A 201 -14.61 -8.62 1.59
N ARG A 202 -13.48 -7.98 1.87
CA ARG A 202 -12.99 -7.83 3.25
C ARG A 202 -13.92 -6.99 4.12
N ILE A 203 -14.50 -5.91 3.58
CA ILE A 203 -15.46 -5.10 4.34
C ILE A 203 -16.68 -5.94 4.74
N ARG A 204 -17.16 -6.80 3.83
CA ARG A 204 -18.27 -7.76 4.10
C ARG A 204 -17.87 -8.80 5.14
N GLN A 205 -16.71 -9.44 4.98
CA GLN A 205 -16.20 -10.46 5.90
C GLN A 205 -16.06 -9.97 7.36
N HIS A 206 -15.87 -8.66 7.53
CA HIS A 206 -15.76 -8.02 8.84
C HIS A 206 -17.07 -7.40 9.34
N GLU A 207 -18.18 -7.63 8.62
CA GLU A 207 -19.53 -7.16 8.99
C GLU A 207 -19.61 -5.64 9.23
N ILE A 208 -18.70 -4.86 8.64
CA ILE A 208 -18.69 -3.39 8.75
C ILE A 208 -19.95 -2.81 8.10
N ILE A 209 -20.37 -3.42 6.99
CA ILE A 209 -21.64 -3.16 6.32
C ILE A 209 -22.41 -4.49 6.31
N PRO A 210 -23.67 -4.52 6.80
CA PRO A 210 -24.49 -5.72 6.79
C PRO A 210 -24.59 -6.35 5.40
N ASP A 211 -24.54 -7.68 5.29
CA ASP A 211 -24.54 -8.41 4.01
C ASP A 211 -25.72 -8.08 3.08
N ASP A 212 -26.86 -7.73 3.66
CA ASP A 212 -28.09 -7.34 2.94
C ASP A 212 -28.15 -5.86 2.56
N ALA A 213 -27.26 -5.02 3.11
CA ALA A 213 -27.17 -3.61 2.79
C ALA A 213 -26.35 -3.39 1.50
N PRO A 214 -26.73 -2.42 0.64
CA PRO A 214 -25.96 -2.09 -0.55
C PRO A 214 -24.59 -1.52 -0.14
N MET A 215 -23.51 -2.07 -0.71
CA MET A 215 -22.16 -1.54 -0.53
C MET A 215 -22.00 -0.30 -1.42
N PRO A 216 -21.66 0.88 -0.86
CA PRO A 216 -21.51 2.08 -1.67
C PRO A 216 -20.44 1.92 -2.76
N GLY A 217 -20.83 1.99 -4.03
CA GLY A 217 -19.93 1.89 -5.19
C GLY A 217 -19.61 0.46 -5.63
N GLU A 218 -20.31 -0.56 -5.14
CA GLU A 218 -20.09 -1.97 -5.51
C GLU A 218 -20.39 -2.25 -6.99
N GLU A 219 -21.36 -1.56 -7.58
CA GLU A 219 -21.68 -1.62 -9.00
C GLU A 219 -20.51 -1.20 -9.89
N HIS A 220 -19.58 -0.40 -9.35
CA HIS A 220 -18.39 0.09 -10.02
C HIS A 220 -17.12 -0.74 -9.71
N ARG A 221 -17.25 -1.92 -9.10
CA ARG A 221 -16.08 -2.79 -8.79
C ARG A 221 -15.30 -3.26 -10.03
N TYR A 222 -15.90 -3.17 -11.22
CA TYR A 222 -15.21 -3.42 -12.50
C TYR A 222 -14.12 -2.37 -12.79
N LEU A 223 -14.15 -1.22 -12.11
CA LEU A 223 -13.08 -0.22 -12.18
C LEU A 223 -11.73 -0.74 -11.69
N THR A 224 -11.68 -1.89 -11.00
CA THR A 224 -10.45 -2.63 -10.68
C THR A 224 -9.50 -2.74 -11.87
N GLU A 225 -10.02 -2.87 -13.09
CA GLU A 225 -9.22 -2.97 -14.32
C GLU A 225 -8.40 -1.69 -14.62
N PHE A 226 -8.68 -0.58 -13.95
CA PHE A 226 -7.96 0.68 -14.06
C PHE A 226 -6.96 0.92 -12.92
N GLY A 227 -6.86 -0.02 -11.96
CA GLY A 227 -6.00 0.07 -10.78
C GLY A 227 -4.58 -0.48 -11.03
N GLY A 228 -3.56 0.30 -10.66
CA GLY A 228 -2.15 -0.11 -10.71
C GLY A 228 -1.49 -0.04 -12.10
N ALA A 229 -0.14 -0.08 -12.12
CA ALA A 229 0.67 0.07 -13.33
C ALA A 229 0.72 -1.18 -14.25
N ALA A 230 0.21 -2.33 -13.79
CA ALA A 230 0.43 -3.62 -14.43
C ALA A 230 -0.84 -4.48 -14.66
N LEU A 231 -2.03 -3.96 -14.33
CA LEU A 231 -3.27 -4.71 -14.53
C LEU A 231 -3.89 -4.30 -15.87
N TYR A 232 -3.50 -5.08 -16.87
CA TYR A 232 -4.20 -5.34 -18.13
C TYR A 232 -3.98 -4.40 -19.33
N SER A 233 -3.59 -5.05 -20.42
CA SER A 233 -3.48 -4.56 -21.80
C SER A 233 -4.85 -4.39 -22.47
N HIS A 234 -5.86 -3.91 -21.75
CA HIS A 234 -7.20 -3.84 -22.30
C HIS A 234 -7.41 -2.54 -23.09
N GLU A 235 -7.44 -2.72 -24.41
CA GLU A 235 -8.19 -1.89 -25.33
C GLU A 235 -9.63 -1.71 -24.81
N HIS A 236 -10.00 -0.45 -24.56
CA HIS A 236 -11.37 0.07 -24.61
C HIS A 236 -12.47 -0.73 -23.89
N LEU A 237 -12.44 -0.81 -22.56
CA LEU A 237 -13.69 -1.01 -21.82
C LEU A 237 -14.50 0.30 -21.89
N PRO A 238 -15.66 0.32 -22.57
CA PRO A 238 -16.48 1.53 -22.61
C PRO A 238 -16.93 1.86 -21.18
N LEU A 239 -16.62 3.09 -20.75
CA LEU A 239 -17.05 3.60 -19.45
C LEU A 239 -18.33 4.40 -19.60
N ASP A 240 -19.33 4.11 -18.78
CA ASP A 240 -20.43 5.04 -18.56
C ASP A 240 -19.94 6.16 -17.62
N LYS A 241 -19.19 7.10 -18.18
CA LYS A 241 -18.56 8.19 -17.43
C LYS A 241 -19.59 9.07 -16.71
N ALA A 242 -20.78 9.22 -17.30
CA ALA A 242 -21.86 10.00 -16.70
C ALA A 242 -22.39 9.31 -15.44
N ALA A 243 -22.61 8.00 -15.48
CA ALA A 243 -23.00 7.23 -14.30
C ALA A 243 -21.89 7.27 -13.23
N ILE A 244 -20.63 6.98 -13.61
CA ILE A 244 -19.50 6.97 -12.69
C ILE A 244 -19.30 8.33 -12.01
N ALA A 245 -19.33 9.44 -12.77
CA ALA A 245 -19.14 10.78 -12.22
C ALA A 245 -20.27 11.21 -11.28
N ARG A 246 -21.46 10.59 -11.39
CA ARG A 246 -22.58 10.80 -10.47
C ARG A 246 -22.47 9.92 -9.23
N ASP A 247 -22.18 8.64 -9.42
CA ASP A 247 -22.33 7.61 -8.38
C ASP A 247 -21.09 7.52 -7.47
N VAL A 248 -19.88 7.65 -8.01
CA VAL A 248 -18.64 7.52 -7.22
C VAL A 248 -18.53 8.60 -6.14
N PRO A 249 -18.81 9.89 -6.38
CA PRO A 249 -18.79 10.89 -5.31
C PRO A 249 -19.80 10.60 -4.19
N GLN A 250 -20.98 10.06 -4.52
CA GLN A 250 -21.98 9.66 -3.52
C GLN A 250 -21.50 8.47 -2.69
N ALA A 251 -20.86 7.49 -3.35
CA ALA A 251 -20.26 6.35 -2.67
C ALA A 251 -19.15 6.79 -1.70
N VAL A 252 -18.24 7.67 -2.14
CA VAL A 252 -17.18 8.23 -1.28
C VAL A 252 -17.76 8.98 -0.08
N ALA A 253 -18.81 9.78 -0.27
CA ALA A 253 -19.50 10.47 0.83
C ALA A 253 -20.11 9.48 1.84
N ALA A 254 -20.76 8.41 1.37
CA ALA A 254 -21.33 7.39 2.25
C ALA A 254 -20.24 6.62 3.03
N LEU A 255 -19.13 6.26 2.37
CA LEU A 255 -18.00 5.58 3.00
C LEU A 255 -17.29 6.49 4.02
N ARG A 256 -17.20 7.79 3.75
CA ARG A 256 -16.72 8.78 4.71
C ARG A 256 -17.54 8.76 5.99
N GLU A 257 -18.87 8.74 5.90
CA GLU A 257 -19.70 8.69 7.10
C GLU A 257 -19.42 7.44 7.96
N LEU A 258 -19.10 6.30 7.34
CA LEU A 258 -18.72 5.10 8.08
C LEU A 258 -17.40 5.30 8.84
N VAL A 259 -16.40 5.92 8.20
CA VAL A 259 -15.13 6.28 8.83
C VAL A 259 -15.36 7.22 10.03
N GLU A 260 -16.18 8.26 9.86
CA GLU A 260 -16.46 9.23 10.94
C GLU A 260 -17.19 8.58 12.13
N ARG A 261 -18.08 7.60 11.88
CA ARG A 261 -18.76 6.85 12.96
C ARG A 261 -17.82 5.94 13.74
N ALA A 262 -16.75 5.45 13.11
CA ALA A 262 -15.75 4.62 13.76
C ALA A 262 -14.73 5.43 14.58
N ARG A 263 -14.67 6.75 14.36
CA ARG A 263 -13.72 7.64 15.05
C ARG A 263 -14.07 7.74 16.54
N PRO A 264 -13.08 7.60 17.45
CA PRO A 264 -13.29 7.84 18.88
C PRO A 264 -13.86 9.24 19.11
N SER A 265 -14.83 9.37 20.01
CA SER A 265 -15.25 10.69 20.48
C SER A 265 -14.11 11.34 21.27
N GLU A 266 -13.76 12.57 20.92
CA GLU A 266 -12.81 13.40 21.68
C GLU A 266 -13.30 13.70 23.11
#